data_AF-E3BJA1-F1
#
_entry.id   AF-E3BJA1-F1
#
_cell.length_a   1.000
_cell.length_b   1.000
_cell.length_c   1.000
_cell.angle_alpha   90.00
_cell.angle_beta   90.00
_cell.angle_gamma   90.00
#
_symmetry.space_group_name_H-M   'P 1'
#
loop_
_entity.id
_entity.type
_entity.pdbx_description
1 polymer ?
#
loop_
_entity_poly.entity_id
_entity_poly.type
_entity_poly.pdbx_seq_one_letter_code
_entity_poly.pdbx_strand_id
1 'polypeptide(L)'
;MKNLLFSLMLLAFSNVCSASNTFIYCGKDDGSDWYWYTDENNEYIQLEGSWMNFESSVNTQALYTTFLITEANWRNISVACINGYHAQPGDHSNSAWSVFTVLKEDGHYNTMNGYKTLFEKGTLRALTLTRV
;
A
#
# COMPACT_ATOMS: atom_id res chain seq x y z
N MET A 1 27.69 -11.78 -40.90
CA MET A 1 27.37 -12.00 -39.47
C MET A 1 27.38 -10.67 -38.68
N LYS A 2 26.62 -9.65 -39.10
CA LYS A 2 26.60 -8.32 -38.44
C LYS A 2 25.22 -7.93 -37.91
N ASN A 3 24.18 -8.72 -38.21
CA ASN A 3 22.78 -8.38 -37.92
C ASN A 3 22.22 -9.12 -36.69
N LEU A 4 22.99 -10.06 -36.09
CA LEU A 4 22.55 -10.79 -34.89
C LEU A 4 22.79 -10.02 -33.58
N LEU A 5 23.68 -9.02 -33.59
CA LEU A 5 24.03 -8.24 -32.39
C LEU A 5 22.95 -7.21 -32.01
N PHE A 6 22.07 -6.84 -32.94
CA PHE A 6 21.05 -5.82 -32.70
C PHE A 6 19.80 -6.35 -31.98
N SER A 7 19.44 -7.63 -32.18
CA SER A 7 18.30 -8.25 -31.48
C SER A 7 18.55 -8.53 -29.99
N LEU A 8 19.81 -8.61 -29.55
CA LEU A 8 20.12 -8.92 -28.15
C LEU A 8 20.02 -7.70 -27.21
N MET A 9 20.03 -6.48 -27.77
CA MET A 9 20.03 -5.23 -26.99
C MET A 9 18.61 -4.76 -26.59
N LEU A 10 17.57 -5.30 -27.23
CA LEU A 10 16.17 -4.92 -26.97
C LEU A 10 15.53 -5.66 -25.78
N LEU A 11 16.19 -6.68 -25.22
CA LEU A 11 15.68 -7.45 -24.07
C LEU A 11 16.10 -6.88 -22.70
N ALA A 12 16.87 -5.81 -22.66
CA ALA A 12 17.44 -5.26 -21.41
C ALA A 12 16.53 -4.28 -20.64
N PHE A 13 15.31 -4.01 -21.12
CA PHE A 13 14.40 -3.01 -20.53
C PHE A 13 13.05 -3.58 -20.07
N SER A 14 13.00 -4.82 -19.59
CA SER A 14 11.87 -5.21 -18.72
C SER A 14 12.07 -4.53 -17.37
N ASN A 15 11.57 -3.30 -17.25
CA ASN A 15 11.41 -2.62 -15.98
C ASN A 15 10.66 -3.54 -15.02
N VAL A 16 11.32 -3.89 -13.92
CA VAL A 16 10.77 -4.75 -12.87
C VAL A 16 9.79 -3.91 -12.05
N CYS A 17 8.63 -3.58 -12.61
CA CYS A 17 7.48 -3.25 -11.78
C CYS A 17 7.03 -4.57 -11.15
N SER A 18 7.52 -4.84 -9.93
CA SER A 18 7.05 -5.99 -9.17
C SER A 18 5.66 -5.65 -8.63
N ALA A 19 4.63 -5.96 -9.41
CA ALA A 19 3.27 -6.02 -8.90
C ALA A 19 3.23 -7.02 -7.73
N SER A 20 2.64 -6.59 -6.62
CA SER A 20 2.43 -7.37 -5.40
C SER A 20 0.94 -7.41 -5.10
N ASN A 21 0.53 -8.36 -4.26
CA ASN A 21 -0.82 -8.43 -3.75
C ASN A 21 -0.82 -8.20 -2.24
N THR A 22 -1.85 -7.53 -1.74
CA THR A 22 -2.11 -7.40 -0.29
C THR A 22 -3.56 -7.74 0.00
N PHE A 23 -3.82 -8.27 1.19
CA PHE A 23 -5.18 -8.41 1.71
C PHE A 23 -5.68 -7.07 2.22
N ILE A 24 -7.00 -6.93 2.36
CA ILE A 24 -7.63 -5.73 2.90
C ILE A 24 -8.18 -6.04 4.29
N TYR A 25 -7.94 -5.15 5.25
CA TYR A 25 -8.71 -5.11 6.48
C TYR A 25 -9.38 -3.75 6.66
N CYS A 26 -10.49 -3.73 7.37
CA CYS A 26 -11.17 -2.52 7.80
C CYS A 26 -10.75 -2.24 9.24
N GLY A 27 -10.11 -1.10 9.51
CA GLY A 27 -9.64 -0.73 10.86
C GLY A 27 -10.20 0.61 11.32
N LYS A 28 -10.39 0.78 12.63
CA LYS A 28 -10.74 2.07 13.21
C LYS A 28 -9.57 3.06 13.16
N ASP A 29 -9.92 4.35 13.15
CA ASP A 29 -8.97 5.47 13.17
C ASP A 29 -8.08 5.54 14.43
N ASP A 30 -8.44 4.83 15.49
CA ASP A 30 -7.69 4.75 16.75
C ASP A 30 -6.91 3.43 16.89
N GLY A 31 -7.00 2.53 15.90
CA GLY A 31 -6.35 1.22 15.92
C GLY A 31 -6.90 0.24 16.97
N SER A 32 -7.99 0.57 17.67
CA SER A 32 -8.55 -0.24 18.76
C SER A 32 -9.24 -1.53 18.28
N ASP A 33 -9.65 -1.55 17.02
CA ASP A 33 -10.43 -2.63 16.44
C ASP A 33 -10.24 -2.70 14.93
N TRP A 34 -10.30 -3.92 14.40
CA TRP A 34 -10.19 -4.19 12.97
C TRP A 34 -10.79 -5.55 12.62
N TYR A 35 -11.17 -5.72 11.36
CA TYR A 35 -11.61 -7.00 10.82
C TYR A 35 -11.13 -7.17 9.38
N TRP A 36 -10.87 -8.41 8.97
CA TRP A 36 -10.52 -8.71 7.58
C TRP A 36 -11.72 -8.45 6.66
N TYR A 37 -11.47 -7.80 5.53
CA TYR A 37 -12.49 -7.60 4.52
C TYR A 37 -12.66 -8.89 3.70
N THR A 38 -13.89 -9.37 3.62
CA THR A 38 -14.26 -10.58 2.89
C THR A 38 -15.41 -10.31 1.93
N ASP A 39 -15.53 -11.14 0.89
CA ASP A 39 -16.69 -11.14 0.01
C ASP A 39 -17.90 -11.89 0.61
N GLU A 40 -18.94 -12.06 -0.21
CA GLU A 40 -20.18 -12.78 0.14
C GLU A 40 -19.98 -14.27 0.48
N ASN A 41 -18.84 -14.86 0.08
CA ASN A 41 -18.48 -16.24 0.36
C ASN A 41 -17.55 -16.36 1.58
N ASN A 42 -17.26 -15.26 2.28
CA ASN A 42 -16.27 -15.14 3.34
C ASN A 42 -14.82 -15.38 2.88
N GLU A 43 -14.51 -15.12 1.61
CA GLU A 43 -13.15 -15.20 1.10
C GLU A 43 -12.42 -13.86 1.28
N TYR A 44 -11.15 -13.90 1.70
CA TYR A 44 -10.34 -12.70 1.84
C TYR A 44 -10.00 -12.10 0.48
N ILE A 45 -10.31 -10.81 0.31
CA ILE A 45 -10.03 -10.10 -0.93
C ILE A 45 -8.59 -9.58 -0.95
N GLN A 46 -7.94 -9.79 -2.10
CA GLN A 46 -6.62 -9.23 -2.40
C GLN A 46 -6.72 -8.11 -3.44
N LEU A 47 -5.83 -7.13 -3.32
CA LEU A 47 -5.60 -6.11 -4.34
C LEU A 47 -4.18 -6.15 -4.85
N GLU A 48 -4.06 -6.00 -6.17
CA GLU A 48 -2.80 -5.75 -6.85
C GLU A 48 -2.35 -4.30 -6.62
N GLY A 49 -1.05 -4.13 -6.39
CA GLY A 49 -0.41 -2.84 -6.18
C GLY A 49 1.08 -2.99 -5.84
N SER A 50 1.65 -1.99 -5.17
CA SER A 50 3.07 -1.98 -4.81
C SER A 50 3.30 -1.37 -3.42
N TRP A 51 4.16 -1.98 -2.62
CA TRP A 51 4.59 -1.39 -1.35
C TRP A 51 5.56 -0.22 -1.59
N MET A 52 5.29 0.91 -0.94
CA MET A 52 6.05 2.15 -1.06
C MET A 52 6.39 2.72 0.31
N ASN A 53 7.61 3.23 0.48
CA ASN A 53 8.03 3.95 1.69
C ASN A 53 8.02 5.45 1.45
N PHE A 54 7.47 6.22 2.39
CA PHE A 54 7.44 7.68 2.37
C PHE A 54 8.12 8.26 3.60
N GLU A 55 8.76 9.42 3.45
CA GLU A 55 9.25 10.21 4.58
C GLU A 55 8.09 10.92 5.28
N SER A 56 8.09 10.95 6.61
CA SER A 56 7.12 11.73 7.37
C SER A 56 7.39 13.22 7.22
N SER A 57 6.35 13.98 6.89
CA SER A 57 6.42 15.45 6.79
C SER A 57 6.65 16.14 8.13
N VAL A 58 6.35 15.45 9.25
CA VAL A 58 6.47 15.98 10.61
C VAL A 58 7.81 15.60 11.26
N ASN A 59 8.37 14.45 10.88
CA ASN A 59 9.67 13.99 11.37
C ASN A 59 10.46 13.38 10.22
N THR A 60 11.44 14.12 9.70
CA THR A 60 12.27 13.69 8.55
C THR A 60 13.16 12.48 8.84
N GLN A 61 13.31 12.10 10.12
CA GLN A 61 13.97 10.87 10.53
C GLN A 61 12.99 9.69 10.65
N ALA A 62 11.72 9.89 10.31
CA ALA A 62 10.70 8.85 10.33
C ALA A 62 10.23 8.48 8.92
N LEU A 63 10.03 7.19 8.69
CA LEU A 63 9.43 6.63 7.49
C LEU A 63 8.09 5.97 7.81
N TYR A 64 7.24 5.85 6.81
CA TYR A 64 6.06 4.98 6.88
C TYR A 64 5.84 4.26 5.56
N THR A 65 5.25 3.08 5.66
CA THR A 65 4.93 2.23 4.51
C THR A 65 3.48 2.43 4.10
N THR A 66 3.24 2.43 2.79
CA THR A 66 1.89 2.43 2.20
C THR A 66 1.80 1.41 1.08
N PHE A 67 0.60 0.96 0.77
CA PHE A 67 0.36 0.15 -0.42
C PHE A 67 -0.25 1.03 -1.52
N LEU A 68 0.49 1.19 -2.61
CA LEU A 68 0.09 1.97 -3.77
C LEU A 68 -0.84 1.15 -4.67
N ILE A 69 -2.03 1.69 -4.94
CA ILE A 69 -3.02 1.12 -5.85
C ILE A 69 -3.51 2.16 -6.86
N THR A 70 -4.14 1.70 -7.93
CA THR A 70 -4.80 2.59 -8.91
C THR A 70 -6.11 3.14 -8.37
N GLU A 71 -6.57 4.26 -8.93
CA GLU A 71 -7.89 4.79 -8.62
C GLU A 71 -9.04 3.82 -8.96
N ALA A 72 -8.88 3.02 -10.03
CA ALA A 72 -9.84 1.97 -10.37
C ALA A 72 -9.94 0.90 -9.26
N ASN A 73 -8.82 0.41 -8.74
CA ASN A 73 -8.81 -0.54 -7.62
C ASN A 73 -9.44 0.08 -6.36
N TRP A 74 -9.16 1.35 -6.08
CA TRP A 74 -9.77 2.05 -4.94
C TRP A 74 -11.29 2.14 -5.06
N ARG A 75 -11.82 2.53 -6.23
CA ARG A 75 -13.27 2.61 -6.48
C ARG A 75 -13.97 1.26 -6.26
N ASN A 76 -13.28 0.16 -6.54
CA ASN A 76 -13.84 -1.18 -6.36
C ASN A 76 -13.96 -1.58 -4.87
N ILE A 77 -13.22 -0.94 -3.95
CA ILE A 77 -13.19 -1.32 -2.53
C ILE A 77 -13.71 -0.22 -1.58
N SER A 78 -13.79 1.04 -2.02
CA SER A 78 -13.97 2.20 -1.13
C SER A 78 -15.35 2.31 -0.46
N VAL A 79 -16.26 1.38 -0.69
CA VAL A 79 -17.62 1.36 -0.11
C VAL A 79 -17.85 0.22 0.89
N ALA A 80 -16.80 -0.55 1.22
CA ALA A 80 -17.01 -1.87 1.78
C ALA A 80 -16.77 -2.02 3.29
N CYS A 81 -16.30 -0.96 3.97
CA CYS A 81 -16.15 -0.96 5.42
C CYS A 81 -17.40 -0.40 6.11
N ILE A 82 -17.74 -0.96 7.28
CA ILE A 82 -18.81 -0.41 8.13
C ILE A 82 -18.43 0.98 8.64
N ASN A 83 -19.44 1.78 8.99
CA ASN A 83 -19.25 3.15 9.47
C ASN A 83 -18.22 3.22 10.61
N GLY A 84 -17.24 4.11 10.46
CA GLY A 84 -16.16 4.32 11.43
C GLY A 84 -14.92 3.45 11.22
N TYR A 85 -14.90 2.61 10.18
CA TYR A 85 -13.73 1.82 9.79
C TYR A 85 -13.26 2.24 8.39
N HIS A 86 -11.96 2.16 8.17
CA HIS A 86 -11.31 2.50 6.90
C HIS A 86 -10.56 1.31 6.34
N ALA A 87 -10.62 1.14 5.03
CA ALA A 87 -9.90 0.09 4.32
C ALA A 87 -8.39 0.36 4.39
N GLN A 88 -7.62 -0.65 4.78
CA GLN A 88 -6.18 -0.60 4.94
C GLN A 88 -5.52 -1.89 4.42
N PRO A 89 -4.30 -1.81 3.86
CA PRO A 89 -3.57 -2.96 3.36
C PRO A 89 -2.98 -3.80 4.50
N GLY A 90 -3.18 -5.11 4.43
CA GLY A 90 -2.57 -6.09 5.33
C GLY A 90 -1.10 -6.31 4.99
N ASP A 91 -0.20 -5.72 5.78
CA ASP A 91 1.22 -6.05 5.75
C ASP A 91 1.53 -7.15 6.76
N HIS A 92 1.90 -8.33 6.27
CA HIS A 92 2.29 -9.46 7.12
C HIS A 92 3.78 -9.45 7.48
N SER A 93 4.58 -8.56 6.92
CA SER A 93 6.04 -8.59 7.05
C SER A 93 6.54 -8.15 8.43
N ASN A 94 5.88 -7.15 9.03
CA ASN A 94 6.29 -6.52 10.29
C ASN A 94 5.12 -6.26 11.26
N SER A 95 3.91 -6.73 10.93
CA SER A 95 2.67 -6.46 11.69
C SER A 95 2.42 -4.96 11.92
N ALA A 96 2.89 -4.10 11.01
CA ALA A 96 2.71 -2.66 11.09
C ALA A 96 1.38 -2.23 10.49
N TRP A 97 0.81 -1.18 11.08
CA TRP A 97 -0.30 -0.48 10.45
C TRP A 97 0.20 0.33 9.26
N SER A 98 -0.50 0.21 8.14
CA SER A 98 -0.19 0.86 6.86
C SER A 98 -1.50 1.34 6.25
N VAL A 99 -1.41 2.33 5.37
CA VAL A 99 -2.57 2.90 4.65
C VAL A 99 -2.41 2.70 3.15
N PHE A 100 -3.51 2.80 2.41
CA PHE A 100 -3.45 2.86 0.96
C PHE A 100 -2.98 4.25 0.49
N THR A 101 -2.17 4.25 -0.56
CA THR A 101 -1.94 5.44 -1.39
C THR A 101 -2.55 5.18 -2.75
N VAL A 102 -3.31 6.13 -3.28
CA VAL A 102 -3.98 5.98 -4.58
C VAL A 102 -3.31 6.84 -5.62
N LEU A 103 -2.84 6.21 -6.70
CA LEU A 103 -2.42 6.90 -7.92
C LEU A 103 -3.66 7.32 -8.70
N LYS A 104 -3.82 8.63 -8.86
CA LYS A 104 -4.91 9.25 -9.62
C LYS A 104 -4.62 9.28 -11.12
N GLU A 105 -5.67 9.41 -11.91
CA GLU A 105 -5.59 9.39 -13.39
C GLU A 105 -4.72 10.53 -13.97
N ASP A 106 -4.57 11.64 -13.25
CA ASP A 106 -3.70 12.77 -13.60
C ASP A 106 -2.26 12.64 -13.04
N GLY A 107 -1.94 11.52 -12.40
CA GLY A 107 -0.59 11.19 -11.92
C GLY A 107 -0.25 11.65 -10.50
N HIS A 108 -1.15 12.33 -9.78
CA HIS A 108 -0.90 12.64 -8.36
C HIS A 108 -1.26 11.48 -7.43
N TYR A 109 -0.72 11.53 -6.21
CA TYR A 109 -0.96 10.54 -5.17
C TYR A 109 -1.86 11.11 -4.09
N ASN A 110 -2.80 10.30 -3.59
CA ASN A 110 -3.56 10.62 -2.39
C ASN A 110 -3.44 9.51 -1.36
N THR A 111 -2.91 9.82 -0.17
CA THR A 111 -2.85 8.87 0.95
C THR A 111 -4.20 8.84 1.64
N MET A 112 -4.77 7.65 1.80
CA MET A 112 -6.11 7.47 2.37
C MET A 112 -6.08 7.48 3.89
N ASN A 113 -7.24 7.81 4.47
CA ASN A 113 -7.44 7.82 5.92
C ASN A 113 -7.19 6.44 6.53
N GLY A 114 -6.76 6.46 7.78
CA GLY A 114 -6.50 5.26 8.56
C GLY A 114 -5.41 5.52 9.59
N TYR A 115 -4.80 4.44 10.04
CA TYR A 115 -3.77 4.42 11.04
C TYR A 115 -2.48 3.86 10.44
N LYS A 116 -1.34 4.50 10.70
CA LYS A 116 -0.05 4.05 10.17
C LYS A 116 1.02 4.06 11.25
N THR A 117 1.97 3.16 11.12
CA THR A 117 3.15 3.11 11.98
C THR A 117 4.27 3.93 11.37
N LEU A 118 4.85 4.82 12.17
CA LEU A 118 6.08 5.52 11.83
C LEU A 118 7.28 4.73 12.37
N PHE A 119 8.30 4.55 11.53
CA PHE A 119 9.54 3.88 11.86
C PHE A 119 10.71 4.84 11.83
N GLU A 120 11.71 4.64 12.70
CA GLU A 120 12.97 5.39 12.65
C GLU A 120 13.78 4.98 11.42
N LYS A 121 14.16 5.97 10.60
CA LYS A 121 14.87 5.78 9.33
C LYS A 121 16.17 4.99 9.54
N GLY A 122 16.38 3.97 8.72
CA GLY A 122 17.54 3.08 8.82
C GLY A 122 17.41 1.98 9.89
N THR A 123 16.25 1.87 10.54
CA THR A 123 15.96 0.82 11.52
C THR A 123 14.55 0.24 11.30
N LEU A 124 14.21 -0.86 11.99
CA LEU A 124 12.84 -1.38 12.07
C LEU A 124 12.14 -0.95 13.37
N ARG A 125 12.66 0.07 14.06
CA ARG A 125 12.11 0.52 15.34
C ARG A 125 10.87 1.38 15.09
N ALA A 126 9.72 0.91 15.57
CA ALA A 126 8.51 1.72 15.60
C ALA A 126 8.68 2.91 16.57
N LEU A 127 8.39 4.11 16.07
CA LEU A 127 8.42 5.36 16.84
C LEU A 127 7.05 5.64 17.45
N THR A 128 6.01 5.61 16.62
CA THR A 128 4.65 5.90 17.03
C THR A 128 3.68 5.35 15.99
N LEU A 129 2.45 5.09 16.43
CA LEU A 129 1.33 5.01 15.52
C LEU A 129 0.70 6.40 15.36
N THR A 130 0.22 6.71 14.17
CA THR A 130 -0.40 8.00 13.86
C THR A 130 -1.58 7.82 12.94
N ARG A 131 -2.60 8.63 13.13
CA ARG A 131 -3.69 8.79 12.17
C ARG A 131 -3.19 9.59 10.97
N VAL A 132 -3.73 9.28 9.79
CA VAL A 132 -3.62 10.09 8.57
C VAL A 132 -4.76 11.09 8.50
#